data_AF-A0A7K0J3A5-F1
#
_entry.id   AF-A0A7K0J3A5-F1
#
_cell.length_a   1.000
_cell.length_b   1.000
_cell.length_c   1.000
_cell.angle_alpha   90.00
_cell.angle_beta   90.00
_cell.angle_gamma   90.00
#
_symmetry.space_group_name_H-M   'P 1'
#
loop_
_entity.id
_entity.type
_entity.pdbx_description
1 polymer ?
#
loop_
_entity_poly.entity_id
_entity_poly.type
_entity_poly.pdbx_seq_one_letter_code
_entity_poly.pdbx_strand_id
1 'polypeptide(L)' 'MTVPTGLSGIVAVAAGAWHTVALKSDGTVVAWGGEF' A
#
# COMPACT_ATOMS: atom_id res chain seq x y z
N MET A 1 10.78 -6.54 3.86
CA MET A 1 9.57 -5.86 3.34
C MET A 1 9.75 -5.62 1.85
N THR A 2 8.74 -5.90 1.03
CA THR A 2 8.82 -5.69 -0.42
C THR A 2 7.65 -4.82 -0.83
N VAL A 3 7.94 -3.70 -1.51
CA VAL A 3 6.89 -2.84 -2.07
C VAL A 3 6.35 -3.52 -3.33
N PRO A 4 5.02 -3.67 -3.48
CA PRO A 4 4.43 -4.21 -4.70
C PRO A 4 4.84 -3.41 -5.93
N THR A 5 5.14 -4.10 -7.02
CA THR A 5 5.34 -3.44 -8.33
C THR A 5 3.99 -3.00 -8.89
N GLY A 6 3.98 -1.98 -9.75
CA GLY A 6 2.73 -1.51 -10.40
C GLY A 6 1.82 -0.66 -9.50
N LEU A 7 2.38 0.00 -8.48
CA LEU A 7 1.68 1.05 -7.72
C LEU A 7 1.63 2.35 -8.54
N SER A 8 0.71 2.43 -9.50
CA SER A 8 0.35 3.66 -10.20
C SER A 8 -1.03 4.16 -9.76
N GLY A 9 -1.26 5.46 -9.89
CA GLY A 9 -2.56 6.07 -9.56
C GLY A 9 -2.88 6.06 -8.07
N ILE A 10 -1.89 6.05 -7.17
CA ILE A 10 -2.13 6.14 -5.73
C ILE A 10 -2.59 7.56 -5.38
N VAL A 11 -3.71 7.66 -4.66
CA VAL A 11 -4.32 8.92 -4.21
C VAL A 11 -4.23 9.13 -2.70
N ALA A 12 -4.02 8.07 -1.92
CA ALA A 12 -3.76 8.17 -0.49
C ALA A 12 -2.87 7.02 0.01
N VAL A 13 -2.09 7.27 1.06
CA VAL A 13 -1.21 6.29 1.72
C VAL A 13 -1.31 6.45 3.24
N ALA A 14 -1.35 5.32 3.95
CA ALA A 14 -1.21 5.26 5.40
C ALA A 14 -0.15 4.21 5.76
N ALA A 15 0.74 4.55 6.70
CA ALA A 15 1.79 3.66 7.19
C ALA A 15 1.57 3.36 8.68
N GLY A 16 1.53 2.08 9.02
CA GLY A 16 1.61 1.56 10.38
C GLY A 16 3.03 1.04 10.68
N ALA A 17 3.24 0.56 11.90
CA ALA A 17 4.57 0.10 12.35
C ALA A 17 5.15 -1.05 11.49
N TRP A 18 4.29 -1.90 10.92
CA TRP A 18 4.70 -3.11 10.18
C TRP A 18 4.01 -3.27 8.83
N HIS A 19 3.05 -2.40 8.52
CA HIS A 19 2.25 -2.47 7.30
C HIS A 19 2.09 -1.08 6.67
N THR A 20 1.84 -1.06 5.38
CA THR A 20 1.49 0.11 4.59
C THR A 20 0.24 -0.21 3.79
N VAL A 21 -0.64 0.77 3.68
CA VAL A 21 -1.87 0.71 2.90
C VAL A 21 -1.88 1.87 1.92
N ALA A 22 -2.25 1.60 0.66
CA ALA A 22 -2.42 2.60 -0.37
C ALA A 22 -3.81 2.48 -1.01
N LEU A 23 -4.43 3.61 -1.31
CA LEU A 23 -5.67 3.72 -2.07
C LEU A 23 -5.34 4.18 -3.50
N LYS A 24 -5.83 3.44 -4.49
CA LYS A 24 -5.79 3.83 -5.90
C LYS A 24 -6.96 4.74 -6.27
N SER A 25 -6.78 5.53 -7.32
CA SER A 25 -7.81 6.41 -7.89
C SER A 25 -9.05 5.66 -8.39
N ASP A 26 -8.92 4.37 -8.69
CA ASP A 26 -10.02 3.49 -9.08
C ASP A 26 -10.79 2.89 -7.88
N GLY A 27 -10.40 3.25 -6.65
CA GLY A 27 -11.00 2.74 -5.41
C GLY A 27 -10.35 1.47 -4.86
N THR A 28 -9.39 0.87 -5.56
CA THR A 28 -8.68 -0.33 -5.10
C THR A 28 -7.77 -0.02 -3.91
N VAL A 29 -7.81 -0.87 -2.89
CA VAL A 29 -6.89 -0.80 -1.74
C VAL A 29 -5.80 -1.86 -1.90
N VAL A 30 -4.54 -1.45 -1.73
CA VAL A 30 -3.37 -2.33 -1.73
C VAL A 30 -2.69 -2.24 -0.38
N ALA A 31 -2.44 -3.38 0.27
CA ALA A 31 -1.71 -3.44 1.53
C ALA A 31 -0.45 -4.31 1.38
N TRP A 32 0.66 -3.88 1.96
CA TRP A 32 1.91 -4.65 2.02
C TRP A 32 2.66 -4.35 3.31
N GLY A 33 3.56 -5.23 3.71
CA GLY A 33 4.22 -5.15 5.01
C GLY A 33 4.94 -6.44 5.36
N GLY A 34 5.55 -6.48 6.53
CA GLY A 34 6.13 -7.71 7.09
C GLY A 34 5.32 -8.17 8.29
N GLU A 35 5.07 -9.47 8.38
CA GLU A 35 4.73 -10.13 9.65
C GLU A 35 6.07 -10.46 10.36
N PHE A 36 6.07 -10.49 11.69
CA PHE A 36 7.24 -10.82 12.50
C PHE A 36 7.70 -12.27 12.30
#